data_AF-A0A6P5YTK6-F1
#
_entry.id   AF-A0A6P5YTK6-F1
#
_cell.length_a   1.000
_cell.length_b   1.000
_cell.length_c   1.000
_cell.angle_alpha   90.00
_cell.angle_beta   90.00
_cell.angle_gamma   90.00
#
_symmetry.space_group_name_H-M   'P 1'
#
loop_
_entity.id
_entity.type
_entity.pdbx_description
1 polymer ?
#
loop_
_entity_poly.entity_id
_entity_poly.type
_entity_poly.pdbx_seq_one_letter_code
_entity_poly.pdbx_strand_id
1 'polypeptide(L)'
;MDLEQLQKDFQDCLDEKKYLLILDDVWNEDPMKWNELKQLLVGGGSGSKIVVTTRSSQIAEMMGTIAAHYLQGLDEKEALSVFLQFAFKKGEVNQFPNLVKIGEEIVKKCNGVPLVLKTLGSLLGSKTSEHDWKLVRDSEMWKLVEEQNNIFPVLKLSYDELPPHLKQCFALLSVFPKDYAFGSWEVIQFWMAHGLLQTSNENEDLEDIDGSNLEALPRNIGSLKHLRYLHLANSNIKKLPNSICKLQSLETLIIGGEGIEELPKGMRYMISLRMLWMSTRQRVLSENGFEHLKSLRFLAIGNCENLEYLFEGIQNLTSLNTLLIVECKNLISLPHGLKSSTALKHLIIGYCEKLDLNMTLGLEGREKEDDDNQDYLVGSGLRLQTLLIGRLPKLEALPRWLLSASADTLQTLILAECENLTTLSGRQDLTSLETLEIEDCPMLSSLPERMPRLRHLEIERSPILRERCKPEMGEDWAKIAHVSKIWIDDNEISSSKE
;
A
#
# COMPACT_ATOMS: atom_id res chain seq x y z
N MET A 1 21.90 -15.98 -16.55
CA MET A 1 21.28 -15.77 -17.87
C MET A 1 22.30 -15.02 -18.70
N ASP A 2 22.68 -15.52 -19.87
CA ASP A 2 23.52 -14.77 -20.79
C ASP A 2 22.67 -13.76 -21.60
N LEU A 3 23.34 -12.83 -22.28
CA LEU A 3 22.68 -11.73 -22.97
C LEU A 3 21.82 -12.21 -24.15
N GLU A 4 22.26 -13.26 -24.85
CA GLU A 4 21.53 -13.82 -26.00
C GLU A 4 20.22 -14.47 -25.55
N GLN A 5 20.23 -15.23 -24.46
CA GLN A 5 19.01 -15.80 -23.90
C GLN A 5 18.04 -14.71 -23.43
N LEU A 6 18.54 -13.67 -22.77
CA LEU A 6 17.71 -12.55 -22.31
C LEU A 6 17.05 -11.81 -23.48
N GLN A 7 17.78 -11.60 -24.58
CA GLN A 7 17.26 -10.96 -25.79
C GLN A 7 16.17 -11.80 -26.45
N LYS A 8 16.37 -13.12 -26.51
CA LYS A 8 15.37 -14.05 -27.05
C LYS A 8 14.11 -14.09 -26.19
N ASP A 9 14.25 -14.24 -24.88
CA ASP A 9 13.13 -14.24 -23.94
C ASP A 9 12.35 -12.91 -24.02
N PHE A 10 13.05 -11.80 -24.17
CA PHE A 10 12.45 -10.48 -24.36
C PHE A 10 11.66 -10.38 -25.68
N GLN A 11 12.21 -10.89 -26.78
CA GLN A 11 11.50 -10.92 -28.08
C GLN A 11 10.26 -11.81 -28.01
N ASP A 12 10.36 -13.02 -27.47
CA ASP A 12 9.24 -13.95 -27.30
C ASP A 12 8.16 -13.34 -26.38
N CYS A 13 8.54 -12.53 -25.39
CA CYS A 13 7.60 -11.80 -24.55
C CYS A 13 6.79 -10.76 -25.33
N LEU A 14 7.39 -10.11 -26.33
CA LEU A 14 6.77 -9.02 -27.11
C LEU A 14 6.07 -9.50 -28.38
N ASP A 15 6.39 -10.70 -28.86
CA ASP A 15 5.93 -11.22 -30.15
C ASP A 15 4.41 -11.18 -30.27
N GLU A 16 3.93 -10.55 -31.34
CA GLU A 16 2.51 -10.26 -31.67
C GLU A 16 1.72 -9.47 -30.61
N LYS A 17 2.29 -9.14 -29.45
CA LYS A 17 1.61 -8.40 -28.39
C LYS A 17 1.71 -6.90 -28.60
N LYS A 18 0.61 -6.22 -28.29
CA LYS A 18 0.57 -4.75 -28.26
C LYS A 18 1.12 -4.24 -26.94
N TYR A 19 2.14 -3.39 -26.99
CA TYR A 19 2.78 -2.85 -25.79
C TYR A 19 2.91 -1.32 -25.78
N LEU A 20 3.11 -0.79 -24.58
CA LEU A 20 3.59 0.57 -24.34
C LEU A 20 4.90 0.48 -23.56
N LEU A 21 6.00 0.91 -24.18
CA LEU A 21 7.31 0.98 -23.54
C LEU A 21 7.64 2.43 -23.20
N ILE A 22 8.03 2.71 -21.95
CA ILE A 22 8.43 4.04 -21.50
C ILE A 22 9.92 3.97 -21.14
N LEU A 23 10.74 4.69 -21.92
CA LEU A 23 12.16 4.86 -21.66
C LEU A 23 12.36 6.27 -21.07
N ASP A 24 12.47 6.33 -19.74
CA ASP A 24 12.56 7.59 -19.01
C ASP A 24 14.03 8.01 -18.82
N ASP A 25 14.30 9.32 -18.96
CA ASP A 25 15.61 9.98 -18.81
C ASP A 25 16.77 9.34 -19.60
N VAL A 26 16.63 9.23 -20.94
CA VAL A 26 17.65 8.63 -21.80
C VAL A 26 18.79 9.60 -22.13
N TRP A 27 20.06 9.16 -21.99
CA TRP A 27 21.27 9.98 -22.20
C TRP A 27 22.31 9.43 -23.20
N ASN A 28 22.20 8.17 -23.62
CA ASN A 28 23.20 7.58 -24.52
C ASN A 28 22.98 8.11 -25.95
N GLU A 29 24.00 8.71 -26.55
CA GLU A 29 23.93 9.31 -27.89
C GLU A 29 24.53 8.41 -28.98
N ASP A 30 24.93 7.17 -28.65
CA ASP A 30 25.47 6.19 -29.59
C ASP A 30 24.37 5.58 -30.49
N PRO A 31 24.35 5.90 -31.79
CA PRO A 31 23.32 5.41 -32.71
C PRO A 31 23.33 3.89 -32.89
N MET A 32 24.49 3.23 -32.73
CA MET A 32 24.62 1.79 -32.95
C MET A 32 23.88 1.00 -31.87
N LYS A 33 24.07 1.38 -30.60
CA LYS A 33 23.35 0.77 -29.46
C LYS A 33 21.84 0.94 -29.57
N TRP A 34 21.37 2.04 -30.17
CA TRP A 34 19.95 2.22 -30.41
C TRP A 34 19.38 1.41 -31.55
N ASN A 35 20.17 1.19 -32.60
CA ASN A 35 19.77 0.27 -33.66
C ASN A 35 19.66 -1.16 -33.14
N GLU A 36 20.57 -1.59 -32.26
CA GLU A 36 20.48 -2.89 -31.57
C GLU A 36 19.18 -2.98 -30.76
N LEU A 37 18.88 -1.99 -29.92
CA LEU A 37 17.63 -1.97 -29.14
C LEU A 37 16.39 -1.97 -30.04
N LYS A 38 16.39 -1.18 -31.12
CA LYS A 38 15.27 -1.12 -32.08
C LYS A 38 15.02 -2.49 -32.70
N GLN A 39 16.06 -3.23 -33.07
CA GLN A 39 15.92 -4.58 -33.64
C GLN A 39 15.24 -5.56 -32.68
N LEU A 40 15.48 -5.43 -31.38
CA LEU A 40 14.81 -6.26 -30.37
C LEU A 40 13.31 -5.96 -30.24
N LEU A 41 12.86 -4.77 -30.64
CA LEU A 41 11.49 -4.28 -30.45
C LEU A 41 10.58 -4.49 -31.68
N VAL A 42 11.12 -4.95 -32.81
CA VAL A 42 10.41 -5.06 -34.10
C VAL A 42 9.26 -6.09 -34.09
N GLY A 43 9.34 -7.14 -33.25
CA GLY A 43 8.33 -8.21 -33.18
C GLY A 43 6.99 -7.81 -32.56
N GLY A 44 6.86 -6.56 -32.09
CA GLY A 44 5.64 -6.07 -31.45
C GLY A 44 4.40 -6.07 -32.36
N GLY A 45 3.26 -6.41 -31.78
CA GLY A 45 1.96 -6.30 -32.44
C GLY A 45 1.62 -4.87 -32.86
N SER A 46 0.80 -4.74 -33.90
CA SER A 46 0.42 -3.43 -34.48
C SER A 46 -0.21 -2.49 -33.45
N GLY A 47 0.20 -1.22 -33.49
CA GLY A 47 -0.25 -0.18 -32.56
C GLY A 47 0.54 -0.11 -31.25
N SER A 48 1.64 -0.85 -31.13
CA SER A 48 2.61 -0.69 -30.05
C SER A 48 3.25 0.71 -30.09
N LYS A 49 3.56 1.26 -28.92
CA LYS A 49 4.13 2.61 -28.79
C LYS A 49 5.33 2.60 -27.86
N ILE A 50 6.32 3.42 -28.21
CA ILE A 50 7.48 3.69 -27.36
C ILE A 50 7.46 5.18 -27.06
N VAL A 51 7.54 5.54 -25.79
CA VAL A 51 7.68 6.92 -25.32
C VAL A 51 9.06 7.06 -24.74
N VAL A 52 9.83 8.03 -25.25
CA VAL A 52 11.16 8.35 -24.78
C VAL A 52 11.12 9.73 -24.17
N THR A 53 11.63 9.88 -22.95
CA THR A 53 11.89 11.20 -22.36
C THR A 53 13.40 11.42 -22.31
N THR A 54 13.83 12.63 -22.65
CA THR A 54 15.26 12.99 -22.66
C THR A 54 15.40 14.50 -22.61
N ARG A 55 16.56 14.98 -22.15
CA ARG A 55 16.97 16.38 -22.25
C ARG A 55 17.81 16.67 -23.50
N SER A 56 18.23 15.63 -24.23
CA SER A 56 19.02 15.77 -25.46
C SER A 56 18.12 15.81 -26.69
N SER A 57 18.18 16.91 -27.44
CA SER A 57 17.50 17.02 -28.73
C SER A 57 18.02 15.99 -29.75
N GLN A 58 19.30 15.64 -29.68
CA GLN A 58 19.92 14.64 -30.55
C GLN A 58 19.33 13.24 -30.31
N ILE A 59 19.09 12.86 -29.05
CA ILE A 59 18.43 11.59 -28.72
C ILE A 59 16.99 11.59 -29.23
N ALA A 60 16.27 12.70 -29.05
CA ALA A 60 14.91 12.83 -29.53
C ALA A 60 14.81 12.69 -31.07
N GLU A 61 15.74 13.28 -31.81
CA GLU A 61 15.83 13.14 -33.28
C GLU A 61 16.19 11.71 -33.71
N MET A 62 17.14 11.09 -33.02
CA MET A 62 17.63 9.74 -33.33
C MET A 62 16.62 8.64 -33.03
N MET A 63 15.85 8.79 -31.95
CA MET A 63 14.83 7.83 -31.53
C MET A 63 13.45 8.11 -32.13
N GLY A 64 13.17 9.37 -32.45
CA GLY A 64 11.86 9.83 -32.91
C GLY A 64 11.49 9.21 -34.25
N THR A 65 10.35 8.52 -34.27
CA THR A 65 9.63 8.21 -35.52
C THR A 65 8.59 9.29 -35.86
N ILE A 66 8.37 10.22 -34.92
CA ILE A 66 7.51 11.40 -35.03
C ILE A 66 8.26 12.62 -34.48
N ALA A 67 7.74 13.82 -34.78
CA ALA A 67 8.30 15.06 -34.24
C ALA A 67 8.33 15.03 -32.71
N ALA A 68 9.47 15.44 -32.15
CA ALA A 68 9.66 15.51 -30.71
C ALA A 68 8.67 16.49 -30.07
N HIS A 69 8.05 16.09 -28.97
CA HIS A 69 7.19 16.96 -28.18
C HIS A 69 8.03 17.71 -27.14
N TYR A 70 8.26 19.01 -27.37
CA TYR A 70 8.96 19.87 -26.44
C TYR A 70 8.01 20.35 -25.34
N LEU A 71 8.15 19.76 -24.15
CA LEU A 71 7.39 20.16 -22.96
C LEU A 71 7.70 21.61 -22.60
N GLN A 72 6.68 22.45 -22.62
CA GLN A 72 6.77 23.84 -22.17
C GLN A 72 6.55 23.93 -20.66
N GLY A 73 7.03 25.03 -20.07
CA GLY A 73 6.65 25.41 -18.71
C GLY A 73 5.15 25.68 -18.61
N LEU A 74 4.62 25.62 -17.39
CA LEU A 74 3.24 26.00 -17.10
C LEU A 74 3.01 27.46 -17.47
N ASP A 75 1.80 27.77 -17.94
CA ASP A 75 1.40 29.17 -18.12
C ASP A 75 1.33 29.89 -16.78
N GLU A 76 1.33 31.23 -16.81
CA GLU A 76 1.43 32.05 -15.60
C GLU A 76 0.30 31.77 -14.59
N LYS A 77 -0.92 31.48 -15.07
CA LYS A 77 -2.09 31.24 -14.22
C LYS A 77 -2.01 29.85 -13.57
N GLU A 78 -1.64 28.84 -14.34
CA GLU A 78 -1.41 27.48 -13.84
C GLU A 78 -0.23 27.45 -12.86
N ALA A 79 0.87 28.12 -13.21
CA ALA A 79 2.06 28.25 -12.38
C ALA A 79 1.73 28.91 -11.03
N LEU A 80 0.95 29.99 -11.05
CA LEU A 80 0.49 30.66 -9.83
C LEU A 80 -0.40 29.74 -9.00
N SER A 81 -1.33 29.02 -9.64
CA SER A 81 -2.18 28.05 -8.94
C SER A 81 -1.37 26.97 -8.24
N VAL A 82 -0.37 26.40 -8.93
CA VAL A 82 0.53 25.40 -8.34
C VAL A 82 1.30 26.02 -7.18
N PHE A 83 1.94 27.15 -7.36
CA PHE A 83 2.71 27.81 -6.30
C PHE A 83 1.86 28.09 -5.05
N LEU A 84 0.68 28.70 -5.22
CA LEU A 84 -0.22 29.03 -4.11
C LEU A 84 -0.76 27.80 -3.39
N GLN A 85 -0.95 26.67 -4.10
CA GLN A 85 -1.36 25.41 -3.50
C GLN A 85 -0.35 24.90 -2.46
N PHE A 86 0.95 25.17 -2.67
CA PHE A 86 2.01 24.77 -1.74
C PHE A 86 2.35 25.87 -0.72
N ALA A 87 2.12 27.14 -1.07
CA ALA A 87 2.41 28.29 -0.20
C ALA A 87 1.31 28.60 0.83
N PHE A 88 0.10 28.05 0.70
CA PHE A 88 -0.99 28.32 1.63
C PHE A 88 -1.75 27.06 1.99
N LYS A 89 -2.26 26.98 3.24
CA LYS A 89 -3.25 25.95 3.55
C LYS A 89 -4.57 26.27 2.86
N LYS A 90 -5.40 25.23 2.68
CA LYS A 90 -6.69 25.35 2.01
C LYS A 90 -7.57 26.43 2.67
N GLY A 91 -7.86 27.50 1.93
CA GLY A 91 -8.70 28.62 2.38
C GLY A 91 -7.95 29.82 2.99
N GLU A 92 -6.62 29.78 3.11
CA GLU A 92 -5.82 30.88 3.69
C GLU A 92 -5.46 31.98 2.68
N VAL A 93 -5.50 31.70 1.37
CA VAL A 93 -5.03 32.61 0.30
C VAL A 93 -5.64 34.01 0.42
N ASN A 94 -6.94 34.10 0.72
CA ASN A 94 -7.66 35.38 0.82
C ASN A 94 -7.27 36.22 2.05
N GLN A 95 -6.58 35.63 3.03
CA GLN A 95 -6.16 36.31 4.26
C GLN A 95 -4.87 37.11 4.05
N PHE A 96 -4.09 36.79 3.01
CA PHE A 96 -2.76 37.37 2.78
C PHE A 96 -2.60 37.96 1.37
N PRO A 97 -3.42 38.96 0.98
CA PRO A 97 -3.42 39.49 -0.39
C PRO A 97 -2.06 40.11 -0.81
N ASN A 98 -1.30 40.66 0.14
CA ASN A 98 0.04 41.18 -0.16
C ASN A 98 1.06 40.07 -0.45
N LEU A 99 0.97 38.93 0.24
CA LEU A 99 1.83 37.78 -0.03
C LEU A 99 1.49 37.15 -1.37
N VAL A 100 0.22 37.11 -1.76
CA VAL A 100 -0.20 36.66 -3.09
C VAL A 100 0.45 37.52 -4.19
N LYS A 101 0.46 38.86 -4.04
CA LYS A 101 1.14 39.76 -4.99
C LYS A 101 2.64 39.50 -5.09
N ILE A 102 3.31 39.29 -3.95
CA ILE A 102 4.74 38.93 -3.96
C ILE A 102 4.94 37.55 -4.61
N GLY A 103 4.02 36.62 -4.38
CA GLY A 103 3.98 35.30 -5.01
C GLY A 103 3.86 35.37 -6.53
N GLU A 104 3.02 36.24 -7.07
CA GLU A 104 2.92 36.49 -8.51
C GLU A 104 4.26 36.95 -9.10
N GLU A 105 4.97 37.84 -8.40
CA GLU A 105 6.30 38.30 -8.81
C GLU A 105 7.35 37.18 -8.76
N ILE A 106 7.28 36.28 -7.79
CA ILE A 106 8.15 35.09 -7.70
C ILE A 106 7.83 34.12 -8.85
N VAL A 107 6.55 33.84 -9.09
CA VAL A 107 6.08 32.90 -10.11
C VAL A 107 6.54 33.31 -11.51
N LYS A 108 6.54 34.61 -11.82
CA LYS A 108 7.08 35.15 -13.07
C LYS A 108 8.55 34.78 -13.29
N LYS A 109 9.35 34.72 -12.21
CA LYS A 109 10.77 34.34 -12.27
C LYS A 109 10.99 32.82 -12.38
N CYS A 110 10.00 32.01 -12.03
CA CYS A 110 10.09 30.55 -12.08
C CYS A 110 9.99 29.95 -13.49
N ASN A 111 9.68 30.76 -14.51
CA ASN A 111 9.54 30.35 -15.91
C ASN A 111 8.64 29.10 -16.11
N GLY A 112 7.58 28.99 -15.32
CA GLY A 112 6.63 27.88 -15.39
C GLY A 112 7.15 26.51 -14.95
N VAL A 113 8.36 26.40 -14.37
CA VAL A 113 8.96 25.10 -14.00
C VAL A 113 8.25 24.53 -12.75
N PRO A 114 7.51 23.41 -12.85
CA PRO A 114 6.70 22.88 -11.74
C PRO A 114 7.50 22.56 -10.48
N LEU A 115 8.72 22.04 -10.64
CA LEU A 115 9.60 21.72 -9.51
C LEU A 115 9.94 22.97 -8.69
N VAL A 116 10.36 24.06 -9.35
CA VAL A 116 10.71 25.32 -8.67
C VAL A 116 9.48 25.89 -7.96
N LEU A 117 8.32 25.89 -8.63
CA LEU A 117 7.06 26.39 -8.06
C LEU A 117 6.67 25.63 -6.79
N LYS A 118 6.73 24.29 -6.82
CA LYS A 118 6.43 23.44 -5.65
C LYS A 118 7.43 23.66 -4.52
N THR A 119 8.72 23.73 -4.84
CA THR A 119 9.79 23.89 -3.84
C THR A 119 9.69 25.25 -3.14
N LEU A 120 9.61 26.35 -3.90
CA LEU A 120 9.52 27.68 -3.32
C LEU A 120 8.17 27.93 -2.63
N GLY A 121 7.07 27.40 -3.18
CA GLY A 121 5.78 27.45 -2.50
C GLY A 121 5.83 26.73 -1.14
N SER A 122 6.40 25.52 -1.09
CA SER A 122 6.56 24.78 0.16
C SER A 122 7.46 25.49 1.16
N LEU A 123 8.55 26.11 0.69
CA LEU A 123 9.46 26.90 1.52
C LEU A 123 8.75 28.09 2.19
N LEU A 124 7.90 28.78 1.44
CA LEU A 124 7.17 29.96 1.91
C LEU A 124 5.89 29.59 2.67
N GLY A 125 5.42 28.34 2.58
CA GLY A 125 4.17 27.89 3.16
C GLY A 125 4.06 28.00 4.69
N SER A 126 5.19 28.12 5.39
CA SER A 126 5.23 28.37 6.84
C SER A 126 5.45 29.85 7.21
N LYS A 127 5.58 30.75 6.24
CA LYS A 127 6.00 32.15 6.45
C LYS A 127 4.86 33.12 6.15
N THR A 128 4.43 33.88 7.16
CA THR A 128 3.35 34.87 7.04
C THR A 128 3.85 36.32 6.92
N SER A 129 5.16 36.53 7.01
CA SER A 129 5.78 37.86 6.92
C SER A 129 6.09 38.23 5.46
N GLU A 130 5.73 39.44 5.05
CA GLU A 130 6.14 39.97 3.73
C GLU A 130 7.66 40.03 3.57
N HIS A 131 8.40 40.23 4.67
CA HIS A 131 9.85 40.33 4.61
C HIS A 131 10.48 39.03 4.09
N ASP A 132 10.05 37.88 4.60
CA ASP A 132 10.58 36.58 4.21
C ASP A 132 10.31 36.27 2.73
N TRP A 133 9.14 36.67 2.24
CA TRP A 133 8.76 36.52 0.84
C TRP A 133 9.60 37.42 -0.06
N LYS A 134 9.88 38.66 0.37
CA LYS A 134 10.75 39.59 -0.35
C LYS A 134 12.20 39.09 -0.41
N LEU A 135 12.71 38.44 0.65
CA LEU A 135 14.05 37.82 0.63
C LEU A 135 14.19 36.76 -0.47
N VAL A 136 13.16 35.93 -0.66
CA VAL A 136 13.14 34.94 -1.76
C VAL A 136 13.01 35.64 -3.10
N ARG A 137 12.08 36.59 -3.24
CA ARG A 137 11.84 37.33 -4.49
C ARG A 137 13.08 38.10 -4.95
N ASP A 138 13.77 38.77 -4.04
CA ASP A 138 14.88 39.69 -4.32
C ASP A 138 16.25 39.00 -4.21
N SER A 139 16.26 37.67 -4.06
CA SER A 139 17.49 36.89 -3.94
C SER A 139 18.41 37.04 -5.16
N GLU A 140 19.71 37.16 -4.90
CA GLU A 140 20.73 37.17 -5.96
C GLU A 140 20.80 35.86 -6.75
N MET A 141 20.25 34.76 -6.20
CA MET A 141 20.20 33.47 -6.90
C MET A 141 19.43 33.54 -8.21
N TRP A 142 18.47 34.47 -8.34
CA TRP A 142 17.73 34.67 -9.59
C TRP A 142 18.62 35.15 -10.74
N LYS A 143 19.67 35.94 -10.46
CA LYS A 143 20.64 36.38 -11.47
C LYS A 143 21.40 35.17 -12.03
N LEU A 144 21.78 34.23 -11.16
CA LEU A 144 22.48 33.01 -11.57
C LEU A 144 21.59 32.07 -12.40
N VAL A 145 20.28 32.03 -12.13
CA VAL A 145 19.32 31.27 -12.94
C VAL A 145 19.30 31.81 -14.37
N GLU A 146 19.24 33.14 -14.54
CA GLU A 146 19.23 33.81 -15.84
C GLU A 146 20.56 33.60 -16.60
N GLU A 147 21.69 33.75 -15.92
CA GLU A 147 23.03 33.61 -16.51
C GLU A 147 23.36 32.17 -16.94
N GLN A 148 22.96 31.18 -16.14
CA GLN A 148 23.33 29.78 -16.34
C GLN A 148 22.22 28.94 -17.00
N ASN A 149 21.04 29.56 -17.22
CA ASN A 149 19.82 28.87 -17.65
C ASN A 149 19.55 27.59 -16.84
N ASN A 150 19.71 27.68 -15.52
CA ASN A 150 19.71 26.54 -14.60
C ASN A 150 18.91 26.86 -13.34
N ILE A 151 18.04 25.94 -12.92
CA ILE A 151 17.17 26.12 -11.76
C ILE A 151 17.86 25.82 -10.42
N PHE A 152 19.02 25.16 -10.41
CA PHE A 152 19.67 24.75 -9.16
C PHE A 152 20.00 25.91 -8.20
N PRO A 153 20.45 27.11 -8.67
CA PRO A 153 20.72 28.24 -7.78
C PRO A 153 19.50 28.65 -6.95
N VAL A 154 18.30 28.65 -7.53
CA VAL A 154 17.10 29.03 -6.78
C VAL A 154 16.56 27.90 -5.90
N LEU A 155 16.71 26.64 -6.32
CA LEU A 155 16.38 25.49 -5.46
C LEU A 155 17.25 25.45 -4.21
N LYS A 156 18.49 25.98 -4.29
CA LYS A 156 19.38 26.14 -3.14
C LYS A 156 18.76 26.97 -2.01
N LEU A 157 17.87 27.92 -2.31
CA LEU A 157 17.17 28.69 -1.27
C LEU A 157 16.38 27.78 -0.33
N SER A 158 15.76 26.72 -0.86
CA SER A 158 15.07 25.74 -0.02
C SER A 158 16.02 24.91 0.81
N TYR A 159 17.21 24.60 0.29
CA TYR A 159 18.25 23.90 1.04
C TYR A 159 18.83 24.79 2.16
N ASP A 160 19.10 26.06 1.85
CA ASP A 160 19.69 27.04 2.78
C ASP A 160 18.76 27.35 3.98
N GLU A 161 17.47 27.08 3.86
CA GLU A 161 16.47 27.24 4.91
C GLU A 161 16.22 25.96 5.73
N LEU A 162 16.80 24.83 5.33
CA LEU A 162 16.70 23.60 6.12
C LEU A 162 17.41 23.75 7.47
N PRO A 163 16.88 23.15 8.55
CA PRO A 163 17.61 22.99 9.80
C PRO A 163 19.00 22.34 9.58
N PRO A 164 20.03 22.69 10.37
CA PRO A 164 21.40 22.19 10.16
C PRO A 164 21.51 20.66 10.04
N HIS A 165 20.76 19.91 10.86
CA HIS A 165 20.73 18.46 10.80
C HIS A 165 20.13 17.92 9.49
N LEU A 166 19.07 18.54 8.97
CA LEU A 166 18.46 18.13 7.70
C LEU A 166 19.32 18.54 6.49
N LYS A 167 20.06 19.65 6.56
CA LYS A 167 21.05 20.02 5.54
C LYS A 167 22.10 18.93 5.39
N GLN A 168 22.65 18.46 6.50
CA GLN A 168 23.64 17.38 6.51
C GLN A 168 23.05 16.09 5.94
N CYS A 169 21.83 15.71 6.36
CA CYS A 169 21.15 14.53 5.82
C CYS A 169 20.95 14.64 4.30
N PHE A 170 20.46 15.79 3.83
CA PHE A 170 20.19 16.01 2.41
C PHE A 170 21.47 16.03 1.58
N ALA A 171 22.53 16.69 2.06
CA ALA A 171 23.82 16.74 1.37
C ALA A 171 24.44 15.35 1.20
N LEU A 172 24.31 14.49 2.21
CA LEU A 172 24.79 13.12 2.16
C LEU A 172 24.12 12.27 1.07
N LEU A 173 22.89 12.60 0.65
CA LEU A 173 22.26 11.91 -0.48
C LEU A 173 23.01 12.10 -1.81
N SER A 174 23.91 13.07 -1.91
CA SER A 174 24.76 13.26 -3.10
C SER A 174 25.83 12.17 -3.29
N VAL A 175 26.06 11.33 -2.29
CA VAL A 175 27.01 10.21 -2.37
C VAL A 175 26.44 9.06 -3.22
N PHE A 176 25.12 8.94 -3.31
CA PHE A 176 24.50 7.91 -4.14
C PHE A 176 24.73 8.19 -5.63
N PRO A 177 24.96 7.15 -6.45
CA PRO A 177 25.09 7.30 -7.89
C PRO A 177 23.85 7.96 -8.50
N LYS A 178 24.04 8.58 -9.67
CA LYS A 178 22.93 9.13 -10.45
C LYS A 178 21.88 8.04 -10.69
N ASP A 179 20.62 8.37 -10.46
CA ASP A 179 19.44 7.51 -10.66
C ASP A 179 19.42 6.25 -9.79
N TYR A 180 20.26 6.18 -8.74
CA TYR A 180 20.20 5.11 -7.76
C TYR A 180 18.86 5.15 -7.01
N ALA A 181 18.06 4.10 -7.18
CA ALA A 181 16.82 3.92 -6.46
C ALA A 181 17.12 3.40 -5.05
N PHE A 182 17.19 4.31 -4.07
CA PHE A 182 17.35 3.94 -2.68
C PHE A 182 16.00 3.71 -1.98
N GLY A 183 15.96 2.70 -1.11
CA GLY A 183 14.87 2.53 -0.15
C GLY A 183 14.96 3.53 1.01
N SER A 184 13.85 3.79 1.70
CA SER A 184 13.85 4.63 2.91
C SER A 184 14.83 4.12 3.98
N TRP A 185 15.04 2.81 4.05
CA TRP A 185 15.93 2.18 5.01
C TRP A 185 17.41 2.42 4.71
N GLU A 186 17.82 2.30 3.45
CA GLU A 186 19.21 2.54 3.03
C GLU A 186 19.65 3.97 3.37
N VAL A 187 18.77 4.94 3.17
CA VAL A 187 19.01 6.34 3.54
C VAL A 187 19.09 6.53 5.06
N ILE A 188 18.21 5.88 5.82
CA ILE A 188 18.24 5.96 7.29
C ILE A 188 19.55 5.37 7.82
N GLN A 189 19.96 4.20 7.35
CA GLN A 189 21.26 3.60 7.70
C GLN A 189 22.41 4.52 7.32
N PHE A 190 22.37 5.11 6.12
CA PHE A 190 23.39 6.03 5.66
C PHE A 190 23.51 7.25 6.59
N TRP A 191 22.40 7.86 6.98
CA TRP A 191 22.40 8.98 7.94
C TRP A 191 22.84 8.57 9.34
N MET A 192 22.55 7.34 9.76
CA MET A 192 22.99 6.81 11.05
C MET A 192 24.50 6.57 11.11
N ALA A 193 25.07 5.93 10.09
CA ALA A 193 26.50 5.69 9.98
C ALA A 193 27.32 7.00 10.01
N HIS A 194 26.73 8.10 9.53
CA HIS A 194 27.32 9.43 9.59
C HIS A 194 26.96 10.23 10.85
N GLY A 195 26.36 9.59 11.86
CA GLY A 195 26.01 10.20 13.14
C GLY A 195 24.92 11.26 13.08
N LEU A 196 24.18 11.37 11.97
CA LEU A 196 23.14 12.39 11.80
C LEU A 196 21.82 12.02 12.49
N LEU A 197 21.64 10.73 12.80
CA LEU A 197 20.51 10.19 13.54
C LEU A 197 21.02 9.54 14.83
N GLN A 198 20.69 10.13 15.98
CA GLN A 198 21.06 9.58 17.29
C GLN A 198 20.32 8.26 17.56
N THR A 199 21.08 7.20 17.80
CA THR A 199 20.60 5.90 18.27
C THR A 199 20.20 5.98 19.75
N SER A 200 19.47 4.98 20.23
CA SER A 200 19.01 4.91 21.62
C SER A 200 20.11 4.55 22.63
N ASN A 201 21.29 4.14 22.18
CA ASN A 201 22.41 3.73 23.03
C ASN A 201 23.46 4.85 23.06
N GLU A 202 23.64 5.47 24.23
CA GLU A 202 24.61 6.56 24.44
C GLU A 202 26.08 6.07 24.51
N ASN A 203 26.34 4.77 24.28
CA ASN A 203 27.64 4.12 24.57
C ASN A 203 28.24 3.30 23.42
N GLU A 204 27.69 3.33 22.20
CA GLU A 204 28.28 2.62 21.05
C GLU A 204 28.89 3.66 20.09
N ASP A 205 30.21 3.61 19.92
CA ASP A 205 30.94 4.44 18.97
C ASP A 205 30.36 4.23 17.57
N LEU A 206 29.87 5.33 16.97
CA LEU A 206 29.12 5.35 15.71
C LEU A 206 29.90 4.78 14.51
N GLU A 207 31.23 4.66 14.62
CA GLU A 207 32.12 4.16 13.56
C GLU A 207 32.12 2.63 13.43
N ASP A 208 31.61 1.88 14.42
CA ASP A 208 31.54 0.40 14.41
C ASP A 208 30.13 -0.17 14.18
N ILE A 209 29.13 0.69 13.90
CA ILE A 209 27.78 0.22 13.55
C ILE A 209 27.80 -0.29 12.11
N ASP A 210 28.09 -1.58 11.94
CA ASP A 210 27.55 -2.31 10.80
C ASP A 210 26.03 -2.10 10.81
N GLY A 211 25.52 -1.37 9.81
CA GLY A 211 24.09 -1.03 9.69
C GLY A 211 23.19 -2.26 9.66
N SER A 212 23.76 -3.46 9.45
CA SER A 212 23.10 -4.75 9.60
C SER A 212 22.66 -5.06 11.04
N ASN A 213 23.26 -4.49 12.09
CA ASN A 213 22.98 -4.82 13.50
C ASN A 213 22.05 -3.85 14.22
N LEU A 214 21.41 -2.91 13.51
CA LEU A 214 20.52 -1.96 14.17
C LEU A 214 19.17 -2.59 14.55
N GLU A 215 19.00 -2.85 15.84
CA GLU A 215 17.77 -3.40 16.40
C GLU A 215 16.72 -2.35 16.83
N ALA A 216 17.04 -1.05 16.76
CA ALA A 216 16.11 0.02 17.17
C ALA A 216 16.16 1.22 16.23
N LEU A 217 14.99 1.73 15.83
CA LEU A 217 14.91 2.92 14.98
C LEU A 217 15.31 4.20 15.78
N PRO A 218 16.04 5.17 15.17
CA PRO A 218 16.52 6.37 15.86
C PRO A 218 15.41 7.23 16.48
N ARG A 219 15.68 7.80 17.67
CA ARG A 219 14.70 8.66 18.37
C ARG A 219 14.35 9.91 17.57
N ASN A 220 15.21 10.37 16.66
CA ASN A 220 14.97 11.57 15.86
C ASN A 220 14.09 11.35 14.62
N ILE A 221 13.61 10.12 14.33
CA ILE A 221 12.75 9.86 13.17
C ILE A 221 11.54 10.79 13.12
N GLY A 222 10.97 11.14 14.28
CA GLY A 222 9.83 12.07 14.38
C GLY A 222 10.10 13.51 13.94
N SER A 223 11.35 13.87 13.62
CA SER A 223 11.71 15.17 13.04
C SER A 223 11.36 15.26 11.54
N LEU A 224 11.21 14.12 10.86
CA LEU A 224 10.90 14.02 9.43
C LEU A 224 9.42 14.30 9.14
N LYS A 225 8.92 15.49 9.53
CA LYS A 225 7.50 15.85 9.52
C LYS A 225 6.81 15.73 8.16
N HIS A 226 7.56 15.75 7.07
CA HIS A 226 7.05 15.61 5.70
C HIS A 226 7.13 14.18 5.16
N LEU A 227 7.66 13.21 5.93
CA LEU A 227 7.75 11.83 5.51
C LEU A 227 6.34 11.25 5.29
N ARG A 228 6.12 10.67 4.10
CA ARG A 228 4.84 10.07 3.71
C ARG A 228 4.88 8.54 3.60
N TYR A 229 6.06 7.98 3.41
CA TYR A 229 6.26 6.56 3.19
C TYR A 229 7.46 6.10 4.02
N LEU A 230 7.29 5.04 4.80
CA LEU A 230 8.34 4.41 5.58
C LEU A 230 8.21 2.90 5.50
N HIS A 231 9.22 2.25 4.90
CA HIS A 231 9.29 0.80 4.79
C HIS A 231 10.50 0.26 5.55
N LEU A 232 10.23 -0.61 6.51
CA LEU A 232 11.19 -1.21 7.44
C LEU A 232 11.13 -2.75 7.44
N ALA A 233 10.38 -3.39 6.54
CA ALA A 233 10.20 -4.86 6.60
C ALA A 233 11.49 -5.67 6.33
N ASN A 234 12.49 -5.09 5.67
CA ASN A 234 13.78 -5.72 5.40
C ASN A 234 14.87 -5.20 6.36
N SER A 235 14.50 -4.82 7.59
CA SER A 235 15.42 -4.31 8.61
C SER A 235 15.45 -5.24 9.81
N ASN A 236 16.55 -5.22 10.56
CA ASN A 236 16.69 -5.95 11.83
C ASN A 236 16.08 -5.18 13.02
N ILE A 237 15.24 -4.18 12.76
CA ILE A 237 14.62 -3.38 13.81
C ILE A 237 13.66 -4.26 14.60
N LYS A 238 13.90 -4.33 15.91
CA LYS A 238 13.04 -4.96 16.91
C LYS A 238 12.26 -3.93 17.72
N LYS A 239 12.69 -2.66 17.78
CA LYS A 239 12.02 -1.61 18.58
C LYS A 239 11.74 -0.34 17.80
N LEU A 240 10.50 0.16 17.91
CA LEU A 240 10.08 1.43 17.34
C LEU A 240 9.98 2.52 18.42
N PRO A 241 10.67 3.67 18.26
CA PRO A 241 10.61 4.75 19.23
C PRO A 241 9.26 5.46 19.19
N ASN A 242 8.75 5.90 20.34
CA ASN A 242 7.52 6.70 20.43
C ASN A 242 7.53 7.98 19.57
N SER A 243 8.71 8.48 19.18
CA SER A 243 8.84 9.64 18.30
C SER A 243 8.33 9.40 16.88
N ILE A 244 8.24 8.14 16.41
CA ILE A 244 7.64 7.81 15.11
C ILE A 244 6.19 8.30 15.02
N CYS A 245 5.49 8.36 16.16
CA CYS A 245 4.11 8.85 16.24
C CYS A 245 3.98 10.36 15.98
N LYS A 246 5.09 11.11 15.89
CA LYS A 246 5.10 12.52 15.49
C LYS A 246 4.97 12.73 13.98
N LEU A 247 5.08 11.66 13.18
CA LEU A 247 4.98 11.70 11.72
C LEU A 247 3.53 11.85 11.25
N GLN A 248 2.96 13.04 11.43
CA GLN A 248 1.56 13.32 11.12
C GLN A 248 1.24 13.31 9.61
N SER A 249 2.23 13.42 8.75
CA SER A 249 2.08 13.31 7.29
C SER A 249 2.33 11.90 6.74
N LEU A 250 2.67 10.92 7.59
CA LEU A 250 2.93 9.55 7.12
C LEU A 250 1.64 8.91 6.61
N GLU A 251 1.67 8.45 5.36
CA GLU A 251 0.54 7.81 4.68
C GLU A 251 0.69 6.29 4.64
N THR A 252 1.93 5.78 4.53
CA THR A 252 2.24 4.34 4.49
C THR A 252 3.34 4.01 5.48
N LEU A 253 3.07 3.03 6.35
CA LEU A 253 4.04 2.43 7.26
C LEU A 253 4.04 0.92 7.06
N ILE A 254 5.19 0.38 6.67
CA ILE A 254 5.40 -1.06 6.54
C ILE A 254 6.50 -1.42 7.53
N ILE A 255 6.15 -2.19 8.55
CA ILE A 255 7.07 -2.74 9.54
C ILE A 255 6.99 -4.26 9.47
N GLY A 256 8.12 -4.94 9.50
CA GLY A 256 8.19 -6.36 9.21
C GLY A 256 9.58 -6.92 9.48
N GLY A 257 9.83 -8.14 9.02
CA GLY A 257 11.03 -8.91 9.33
C GLY A 257 10.72 -9.98 10.35
N GLU A 258 11.56 -10.13 11.37
CA GLU A 258 11.35 -11.12 12.44
C GLU A 258 10.34 -10.68 13.54
N GLY A 259 9.61 -9.59 13.29
CA GLY A 259 8.59 -9.03 14.18
C GLY A 259 9.13 -8.00 15.19
N ILE A 260 8.42 -6.88 15.32
CA ILE A 260 8.72 -5.81 16.28
C ILE A 260 8.41 -6.30 17.71
N GLU A 261 9.37 -6.24 18.61
CA GLU A 261 9.22 -6.57 20.04
C GLU A 261 8.42 -5.49 20.79
N GLU A 262 8.70 -4.22 20.50
CA GLU A 262 8.07 -3.08 21.17
C GLU A 262 7.51 -2.09 20.13
N LEU A 263 6.18 -2.08 19.96
CA LEU A 263 5.48 -1.06 19.17
C LEU A 263 5.29 0.23 20.00
N PRO A 264 5.19 1.39 19.33
CA PRO A 264 5.03 2.66 20.04
C PRO A 264 3.59 2.79 20.60
N LYS A 265 3.44 3.53 21.70
CA LYS A 265 2.15 3.72 22.40
C LYS A 265 1.33 4.90 21.86
N GLY A 266 1.91 5.70 20.97
CA GLY A 266 1.34 6.96 20.48
C GLY A 266 0.67 6.89 19.10
N MET A 267 0.32 5.71 18.57
CA MET A 267 -0.13 5.59 17.17
C MET A 267 -1.34 6.46 16.84
N ARG A 268 -2.17 6.79 17.85
CA ARG A 268 -3.28 7.74 17.75
C ARG A 268 -2.95 9.10 17.12
N TYR A 269 -1.69 9.52 17.13
CA TYR A 269 -1.25 10.81 16.57
C TYR A 269 -0.91 10.75 15.08
N MET A 270 -0.85 9.56 14.46
CA MET A 270 -0.50 9.36 13.05
C MET A 270 -1.72 9.52 12.14
N ILE A 271 -2.31 10.72 12.17
CA ILE A 271 -3.64 11.02 11.60
C ILE A 271 -3.76 10.85 10.07
N SER A 272 -2.65 10.85 9.34
CA SER A 272 -2.65 10.69 7.87
C SER A 272 -2.43 9.25 7.42
N LEU A 273 -2.22 8.30 8.35
CA LEU A 273 -1.86 6.93 8.00
C LEU A 273 -3.02 6.23 7.29
N ARG A 274 -2.75 5.70 6.09
CA ARG A 274 -3.73 5.05 5.21
C ARG A 274 -3.43 3.56 5.03
N MET A 275 -2.15 3.19 5.05
CA MET A 275 -1.71 1.81 4.92
C MET A 275 -0.75 1.47 6.05
N LEU A 276 -1.09 0.42 6.79
CA LEU A 276 -0.24 -0.17 7.82
C LEU A 276 -0.08 -1.65 7.51
N TRP A 277 1.15 -2.08 7.25
CA TRP A 277 1.54 -3.48 7.29
C TRP A 277 2.44 -3.69 8.49
N MET A 278 2.17 -4.70 9.31
CA MET A 278 2.96 -4.95 10.51
C MET A 278 3.15 -6.43 10.83
N SER A 279 4.35 -6.76 11.32
CA SER A 279 4.66 -7.95 12.12
C SER A 279 5.13 -7.53 13.51
N THR A 280 4.74 -8.28 14.54
CA THR A 280 5.06 -7.98 15.94
C THR A 280 5.19 -9.25 16.78
N ARG A 281 6.07 -9.18 17.79
CA ARG A 281 6.24 -10.20 18.83
C ARG A 281 5.41 -9.89 20.07
N GLN A 282 4.60 -8.83 20.08
CA GLN A 282 3.68 -8.53 21.16
C GLN A 282 2.50 -9.51 21.20
N ARG A 283 2.10 -9.86 22.43
CA ARG A 283 0.96 -10.73 22.68
C ARG A 283 -0.39 -10.07 22.42
N VAL A 284 -0.50 -8.76 22.66
CA VAL A 284 -1.73 -7.97 22.57
C VAL A 284 -1.46 -6.59 21.96
N LEU A 285 -2.39 -6.04 21.18
CA LEU A 285 -2.27 -4.73 20.50
C LEU A 285 -3.12 -3.59 21.08
N SER A 286 -3.74 -3.78 22.24
CA SER A 286 -4.69 -2.84 22.85
C SER A 286 -4.04 -1.55 23.37
N GLU A 287 -2.73 -1.53 23.64
CA GLU A 287 -2.05 -0.38 24.26
C GLU A 287 -1.53 0.67 23.25
N ASN A 288 -1.60 0.39 21.95
CA ASN A 288 -0.91 1.19 20.94
C ASN A 288 -1.75 2.36 20.38
N GLY A 289 -3.07 2.34 20.60
CA GLY A 289 -4.00 3.38 20.14
C GLY A 289 -4.38 3.26 18.67
N PHE A 290 -4.34 2.05 18.09
CA PHE A 290 -4.70 1.80 16.70
C PHE A 290 -6.14 2.22 16.37
N GLU A 291 -7.08 2.07 17.32
CA GLU A 291 -8.51 2.42 17.20
C GLU A 291 -8.81 3.89 16.88
N HIS A 292 -7.79 4.75 16.95
CA HIS A 292 -7.86 6.18 16.65
C HIS A 292 -7.43 6.52 15.21
N LEU A 293 -6.92 5.55 14.43
CA LEU A 293 -6.42 5.77 13.06
C LEU A 293 -7.57 5.89 12.04
N LYS A 294 -8.35 6.99 12.12
CA LYS A 294 -9.56 7.20 11.30
C LYS A 294 -9.32 7.25 9.79
N SER A 295 -8.10 7.56 9.36
CA SER A 295 -7.70 7.62 7.94
C SER A 295 -7.24 6.27 7.38
N LEU A 296 -7.06 5.25 8.24
CA LEU A 296 -6.52 3.95 7.85
C LEU A 296 -7.51 3.24 6.92
N ARG A 297 -7.01 2.79 5.77
CA ARG A 297 -7.78 2.10 4.72
C ARG A 297 -7.39 0.65 4.58
N PHE A 298 -6.12 0.35 4.85
CA PHE A 298 -5.55 -0.97 4.73
C PHE A 298 -4.75 -1.29 5.99
N LEU A 299 -5.12 -2.39 6.65
CA LEU A 299 -4.41 -2.95 7.79
C LEU A 299 -4.04 -4.39 7.48
N ALA A 300 -2.75 -4.68 7.44
CA ALA A 300 -2.21 -6.04 7.37
C ALA A 300 -1.43 -6.36 8.64
N ILE A 301 -1.77 -7.48 9.26
CA ILE A 301 -1.09 -8.07 10.41
C ILE A 301 -0.60 -9.43 9.95
N GLY A 302 0.71 -9.54 9.74
CA GLY A 302 1.36 -10.69 9.13
C GLY A 302 2.47 -11.24 10.02
N ASN A 303 2.63 -12.56 10.07
CA ASN A 303 3.78 -13.23 10.68
C ASN A 303 3.97 -12.83 12.15
N CYS A 304 2.89 -12.84 12.93
CA CYS A 304 2.88 -12.47 14.35
C CYS A 304 2.79 -13.73 15.22
N GLU A 305 3.94 -14.34 15.51
CA GLU A 305 3.95 -15.64 16.19
C GLU A 305 3.42 -15.57 17.63
N ASN A 306 3.58 -14.47 18.36
CA ASN A 306 3.14 -14.37 19.76
C ASN A 306 1.75 -13.74 19.94
N LEU A 307 1.16 -13.20 18.86
CA LEU A 307 -0.06 -12.42 18.94
C LEU A 307 -1.26 -13.31 19.27
N GLU A 308 -1.89 -13.06 20.41
CA GLU A 308 -3.09 -13.78 20.85
C GLU A 308 -4.36 -12.95 20.65
N TYR A 309 -4.27 -11.62 20.77
CA TYR A 309 -5.42 -10.71 20.71
C TYR A 309 -5.08 -9.39 20.01
N LEU A 310 -5.98 -8.96 19.12
CA LEU A 310 -5.93 -7.62 18.52
C LEU A 310 -6.48 -6.56 19.51
N PHE A 311 -6.77 -5.37 19.02
CA PHE A 311 -7.46 -4.32 19.75
C PHE A 311 -8.98 -4.37 19.47
N GLU A 312 -9.81 -4.14 20.49
CA GLU A 312 -11.28 -4.23 20.39
C GLU A 312 -11.92 -3.13 19.54
N GLY A 313 -11.27 -1.95 19.45
CA GLY A 313 -11.80 -0.76 18.79
C GLY A 313 -11.74 -0.76 17.26
N ILE A 314 -11.82 -1.91 16.58
CA ILE A 314 -11.69 -1.98 15.12
C ILE A 314 -12.84 -1.31 14.36
N GLN A 315 -14.06 -1.31 14.92
CA GLN A 315 -15.23 -0.57 14.43
C GLN A 315 -15.02 0.94 14.40
N ASN A 316 -14.08 1.44 15.18
CA ASN A 316 -13.75 2.86 15.21
C ASN A 316 -12.93 3.29 13.98
N LEU A 317 -12.40 2.34 13.21
CA LEU A 317 -11.65 2.61 11.97
C LEU A 317 -12.60 2.85 10.80
N THR A 318 -13.23 4.02 10.80
CA THR A 318 -14.32 4.37 9.87
C THR A 318 -13.93 4.41 8.38
N SER A 319 -12.64 4.36 8.06
CA SER A 319 -12.15 4.30 6.67
C SER A 319 -11.54 2.95 6.29
N LEU A 320 -11.48 1.98 7.22
CA LEU A 320 -10.80 0.71 7.01
C LEU A 320 -11.60 -0.13 6.01
N ASN A 321 -11.02 -0.32 4.84
CA ASN A 321 -11.62 -1.04 3.73
C ASN A 321 -11.11 -2.49 3.67
N THR A 322 -9.82 -2.69 3.95
CA THR A 322 -9.17 -4.00 3.87
C THR A 322 -8.49 -4.37 5.18
N LEU A 323 -8.80 -5.56 5.67
CA LEU A 323 -8.14 -6.20 6.81
C LEU A 323 -7.55 -7.54 6.34
N LEU A 324 -6.23 -7.68 6.51
CA LEU A 324 -5.49 -8.91 6.23
C LEU A 324 -4.83 -9.40 7.51
N ILE A 325 -5.11 -10.65 7.89
CA ILE A 325 -4.52 -11.33 9.04
C ILE A 325 -3.95 -12.66 8.55
N VAL A 326 -2.62 -12.73 8.42
CA VAL A 326 -1.97 -13.91 7.84
C VAL A 326 -0.82 -14.37 8.73
N GLU A 327 -0.61 -15.69 8.86
CA GLU A 327 0.50 -16.28 9.62
C GLU A 327 0.56 -15.82 11.10
N CYS A 328 -0.60 -15.62 11.72
CA CYS A 328 -0.73 -15.29 13.14
C CYS A 328 -1.11 -16.54 13.93
N LYS A 329 -0.17 -17.49 14.04
CA LYS A 329 -0.42 -18.87 14.52
C LYS A 329 -1.05 -18.95 15.91
N ASN A 330 -0.69 -18.05 16.82
CA ASN A 330 -1.22 -18.02 18.19
C ASN A 330 -2.46 -17.14 18.38
N LEU A 331 -3.00 -16.53 17.31
CA LEU A 331 -4.17 -15.68 17.41
C LEU A 331 -5.38 -16.52 17.85
N ILE A 332 -6.07 -16.10 18.91
CA ILE A 332 -7.16 -16.89 19.53
C ILE A 332 -8.52 -16.48 18.97
N SER A 333 -8.79 -15.17 18.89
CA SER A 333 -10.08 -14.64 18.45
C SER A 333 -9.91 -13.31 17.71
N LEU A 334 -10.92 -12.95 16.91
CA LEU A 334 -11.03 -11.61 16.32
C LEU A 334 -11.71 -10.64 17.29
N PRO A 335 -11.45 -9.32 17.17
CA PRO A 335 -12.08 -8.33 18.04
C PRO A 335 -13.60 -8.28 17.82
N HIS A 336 -14.38 -8.15 18.90
CA HIS A 336 -15.85 -8.16 18.85
C HIS A 336 -16.41 -7.05 17.95
N GLY A 337 -15.75 -5.88 17.97
CA GLY A 337 -16.11 -4.73 17.14
C GLY A 337 -16.12 -5.01 15.64
N LEU A 338 -15.46 -6.08 15.16
CA LEU A 338 -15.42 -6.42 13.73
C LEU A 338 -16.82 -6.65 13.14
N LYS A 339 -17.74 -7.22 13.93
CA LYS A 339 -19.14 -7.49 13.53
C LYS A 339 -19.93 -6.21 13.22
N SER A 340 -19.51 -5.07 13.75
CA SER A 340 -20.14 -3.75 13.57
C SER A 340 -19.37 -2.83 12.64
N SER A 341 -18.32 -3.34 11.97
CA SER A 341 -17.53 -2.55 11.03
C SER A 341 -18.27 -2.35 9.70
N THR A 342 -18.74 -1.13 9.46
CA THR A 342 -19.52 -0.78 8.26
C THR A 342 -18.68 -0.39 7.05
N ALA A 343 -17.41 -0.05 7.27
CA ALA A 343 -16.48 0.38 6.21
C ALA A 343 -15.71 -0.78 5.56
N LEU A 344 -15.59 -1.91 6.26
CA LEU A 344 -14.78 -3.05 5.85
C LEU A 344 -15.44 -3.78 4.69
N LYS A 345 -14.68 -3.95 3.59
CA LYS A 345 -15.12 -4.62 2.36
C LYS A 345 -14.34 -5.88 2.07
N HIS A 346 -13.07 -5.93 2.44
CA HIS A 346 -12.21 -7.06 2.16
C HIS A 346 -11.63 -7.61 3.45
N LEU A 347 -11.92 -8.87 3.74
CA LEU A 347 -11.39 -9.60 4.89
C LEU A 347 -10.63 -10.82 4.40
N ILE A 348 -9.34 -10.89 4.70
CA ILE A 348 -8.45 -11.98 4.32
C ILE A 348 -7.86 -12.54 5.61
N ILE A 349 -8.09 -13.83 5.87
CA ILE A 349 -7.57 -14.53 7.04
C ILE A 349 -6.89 -15.81 6.57
N GLY A 350 -5.62 -15.98 6.94
CA GLY A 350 -4.81 -17.11 6.47
C GLY A 350 -3.88 -17.65 7.55
N TYR A 351 -3.66 -18.96 7.61
CA TYR A 351 -2.56 -19.54 8.38
C TYR A 351 -2.60 -19.17 9.88
N CYS A 352 -3.79 -19.22 10.49
CA CYS A 352 -4.01 -18.91 11.92
C CYS A 352 -4.46 -20.16 12.68
N GLU A 353 -3.51 -20.93 13.21
CA GLU A 353 -3.76 -22.27 13.77
C GLU A 353 -4.69 -22.27 15.00
N LYS A 354 -4.54 -21.30 15.91
CA LYS A 354 -5.34 -21.24 17.15
C LYS A 354 -6.65 -20.48 17.00
N LEU A 355 -6.88 -19.83 15.87
CA LEU A 355 -7.97 -18.88 15.68
C LEU A 355 -9.31 -19.60 15.64
N ASP A 356 -10.19 -19.22 16.55
CA ASP A 356 -11.58 -19.62 16.58
C ASP A 356 -12.47 -18.41 16.23
N LEU A 357 -13.12 -18.48 15.08
CA LEU A 357 -14.01 -17.43 14.58
C LEU A 357 -15.39 -17.41 15.27
N ASN A 358 -15.73 -18.46 16.03
CA ASN A 358 -16.96 -18.58 16.79
C ASN A 358 -16.77 -18.12 18.26
N MET A 359 -15.53 -18.16 18.76
CA MET A 359 -15.19 -17.65 20.09
C MET A 359 -15.39 -16.13 20.16
N THR A 360 -16.21 -15.67 21.11
CA THR A 360 -16.38 -14.25 21.41
C THR A 360 -16.04 -14.02 22.88
N LEU A 361 -14.91 -13.37 23.18
CA LEU A 361 -14.58 -13.00 24.55
C LEU A 361 -15.47 -11.83 25.00
N GLY A 362 -16.36 -12.08 25.97
CA GLY A 362 -16.82 -11.03 26.85
C GLY A 362 -15.70 -10.70 27.82
N LEU A 363 -15.38 -9.42 28.00
CA LEU A 363 -14.45 -8.96 29.05
C LEU A 363 -15.07 -9.12 30.45
N GLU A 364 -15.59 -10.29 30.78
CA GLU A 364 -15.88 -10.76 32.12
C GLU A 364 -15.72 -12.29 32.08
N GLY A 365 -14.65 -12.80 32.69
CA GLY A 365 -14.24 -14.22 32.64
C GLY A 365 -15.28 -15.19 33.19
N ARG A 366 -16.30 -15.50 32.40
CA ARG A 366 -17.14 -16.68 32.55
C ARG A 366 -17.32 -17.30 31.18
N GLU A 367 -16.72 -18.47 31.00
CA GLU A 367 -17.21 -19.47 30.07
C GLU A 367 -18.69 -19.70 30.42
N LYS A 368 -19.60 -19.07 29.69
CA LYS A 368 -21.02 -19.44 29.76
C LYS A 368 -21.21 -20.58 28.77
N GLU A 369 -20.94 -21.79 29.26
CA GLU A 369 -21.76 -22.95 28.90
C GLU A 369 -23.15 -22.66 29.47
N ASP A 370 -24.15 -22.37 28.63
CA ASP A 370 -25.57 -22.65 28.85
C ASP A 370 -26.42 -22.03 27.71
N ASP A 371 -26.89 -22.91 26.84
CA ASP A 371 -28.30 -23.07 26.42
C ASP A 371 -29.15 -21.80 26.20
N ASP A 372 -29.16 -21.27 24.96
CA ASP A 372 -30.35 -20.95 24.15
C ASP A 372 -29.97 -20.10 22.93
N ASN A 373 -29.96 -20.78 21.78
CA ASN A 373 -29.40 -20.35 20.50
C ASN A 373 -30.34 -19.42 19.71
N GLN A 374 -30.71 -18.26 20.24
CA GLN A 374 -31.68 -17.39 19.53
C GLN A 374 -31.61 -15.88 19.83
N ASP A 375 -30.45 -15.19 19.91
CA ASP A 375 -30.47 -13.70 19.91
C ASP A 375 -29.20 -12.91 19.48
N TYR A 376 -28.23 -13.50 18.76
CA TYR A 376 -26.94 -12.79 18.46
C TYR A 376 -26.84 -12.08 17.10
N LEU A 377 -27.91 -12.03 16.30
CA LEU A 377 -27.91 -11.35 14.98
C LEU A 377 -28.55 -9.95 14.98
N VAL A 378 -28.95 -9.43 16.14
CA VAL A 378 -29.44 -8.06 16.27
C VAL A 378 -28.24 -7.09 16.19
N GLY A 379 -27.85 -6.68 14.98
CA GLY A 379 -27.02 -5.49 14.78
C GLY A 379 -25.63 -5.68 14.16
N SER A 380 -25.38 -6.74 13.38
CA SER A 380 -24.17 -6.77 12.54
C SER A 380 -24.31 -5.76 11.39
N GLY A 381 -23.39 -4.79 11.34
CA GLY A 381 -23.30 -3.79 10.28
C GLY A 381 -22.30 -4.15 9.19
N LEU A 382 -21.77 -5.37 9.22
CA LEU A 382 -20.72 -5.85 8.32
C LEU A 382 -21.28 -6.05 6.90
N ARG A 383 -20.57 -5.55 5.90
CA ARG A 383 -20.99 -5.59 4.48
C ARG A 383 -19.81 -5.93 3.57
N LEU A 384 -19.24 -7.12 3.76
CA LEU A 384 -18.07 -7.55 2.99
C LEU A 384 -18.41 -7.72 1.51
N GLN A 385 -17.44 -7.41 0.65
CA GLN A 385 -17.41 -7.71 -0.78
C GLN A 385 -16.52 -8.92 -1.08
N THR A 386 -15.43 -9.07 -0.33
CA THR A 386 -14.48 -10.18 -0.48
C THR A 386 -14.20 -10.81 0.87
N LEU A 387 -14.32 -12.13 0.93
CA LEU A 387 -13.90 -12.95 2.06
C LEU A 387 -12.95 -14.05 1.54
N LEU A 388 -11.74 -14.07 2.06
CA LEU A 388 -10.78 -15.15 1.83
C LEU A 388 -10.42 -15.76 3.18
N ILE A 389 -10.64 -17.07 3.31
CA ILE A 389 -10.24 -17.84 4.49
C ILE A 389 -9.35 -19.01 4.04
N GLY A 390 -8.14 -19.06 4.57
CA GLY A 390 -7.14 -20.05 4.23
C GLY A 390 -6.53 -20.72 5.47
N ARG A 391 -6.35 -22.04 5.47
CA ARG A 391 -5.60 -22.77 6.52
C ARG A 391 -6.02 -22.40 7.95
N LEU A 392 -7.29 -22.63 8.29
CA LEU A 392 -7.84 -22.49 9.65
C LEU A 392 -8.25 -23.86 10.21
N PRO A 393 -7.38 -24.57 10.94
CA PRO A 393 -7.64 -25.94 11.36
C PRO A 393 -8.77 -26.07 12.40
N LYS A 394 -9.08 -25.02 13.16
CA LYS A 394 -10.23 -25.02 14.09
C LYS A 394 -11.57 -24.69 13.43
N LEU A 395 -11.58 -24.34 12.14
CA LEU A 395 -12.79 -23.91 11.47
C LEU A 395 -13.65 -25.11 11.05
N GLU A 396 -14.60 -25.49 11.91
CA GLU A 396 -15.56 -26.56 11.59
C GLU A 396 -16.77 -26.07 10.77
N ALA A 397 -17.18 -24.83 11.01
CA ALA A 397 -18.27 -24.16 10.31
C ALA A 397 -18.02 -22.65 10.22
N LEU A 398 -18.36 -22.03 9.09
CA LEU A 398 -18.24 -20.58 8.93
C LEU A 398 -19.24 -19.82 9.81
N PRO A 399 -18.82 -18.87 10.64
CA PRO A 399 -19.74 -18.13 11.51
C PRO A 399 -20.84 -17.37 10.75
N ARG A 400 -22.06 -17.38 11.28
CA ARG A 400 -23.21 -16.65 10.70
C ARG A 400 -22.97 -15.15 10.58
N TRP A 401 -22.22 -14.54 11.51
CA TRP A 401 -21.95 -13.10 11.47
C TRP A 401 -21.09 -12.68 10.25
N LEU A 402 -20.35 -13.59 9.61
CA LEU A 402 -19.61 -13.31 8.38
C LEU A 402 -20.53 -13.38 7.15
N LEU A 403 -21.21 -14.51 6.99
CA LEU A 403 -22.00 -14.81 5.79
C LEU A 403 -23.39 -14.18 5.82
N SER A 404 -24.13 -14.27 6.94
CA SER A 404 -25.49 -13.73 7.03
C SER A 404 -25.50 -12.22 6.96
N ALA A 405 -24.52 -11.57 7.60
CA ALA A 405 -24.42 -10.11 7.59
C ALA A 405 -24.07 -9.56 6.20
N SER A 406 -23.28 -10.31 5.41
CA SER A 406 -22.78 -9.87 4.10
C SER A 406 -23.49 -10.55 2.92
N ALA A 407 -24.60 -11.26 3.14
CA ALA A 407 -25.25 -12.09 2.12
C ALA A 407 -25.71 -11.33 0.86
N ASP A 408 -26.01 -10.04 1.01
CA ASP A 408 -26.45 -9.13 -0.05
C ASP A 408 -25.30 -8.35 -0.71
N THR A 409 -24.07 -8.46 -0.19
CA THR A 409 -22.92 -7.62 -0.58
C THR A 409 -21.68 -8.42 -0.97
N LEU A 410 -21.56 -9.66 -0.51
CA LEU A 410 -20.42 -10.53 -0.78
C LEU A 410 -20.39 -10.94 -2.26
N GLN A 411 -19.32 -10.57 -2.95
CA GLN A 411 -19.09 -10.83 -4.38
C GLN A 411 -18.12 -11.98 -4.60
N THR A 412 -17.12 -12.11 -3.72
CA THR A 412 -16.06 -13.11 -3.82
C THR A 412 -15.90 -13.86 -2.51
N LEU A 413 -16.00 -15.19 -2.55
CA LEU A 413 -15.70 -16.08 -1.44
C LEU A 413 -14.64 -17.08 -1.89
N ILE A 414 -13.51 -17.08 -1.18
CA ILE A 414 -12.38 -17.99 -1.43
C ILE A 414 -12.11 -18.77 -0.15
N LEU A 415 -12.12 -20.08 -0.23
CA LEU A 415 -11.82 -21.00 0.86
C LEU A 415 -10.69 -21.92 0.43
N ALA A 416 -9.56 -21.87 1.14
CA ALA A 416 -8.38 -22.65 0.81
C ALA A 416 -7.91 -23.49 2.00
N GLU A 417 -7.60 -24.76 1.79
CA GLU A 417 -6.88 -25.61 2.76
C GLU A 417 -7.54 -25.62 4.16
N CYS A 418 -8.88 -25.64 4.20
CA CYS A 418 -9.66 -25.70 5.44
C CYS A 418 -10.11 -27.15 5.72
N GLU A 419 -9.19 -27.95 6.27
CA GLU A 419 -9.35 -29.41 6.40
C GLU A 419 -10.59 -29.85 7.20
N ASN A 420 -10.92 -29.12 8.28
CA ASN A 420 -12.02 -29.47 9.20
C ASN A 420 -13.34 -28.78 8.85
N LEU A 421 -13.39 -27.96 7.80
CA LEU A 421 -14.58 -27.21 7.44
C LEU A 421 -15.64 -28.15 6.86
N THR A 422 -16.74 -28.35 7.58
CA THR A 422 -17.83 -29.25 7.19
C THR A 422 -18.98 -28.55 6.48
N THR A 423 -19.22 -27.27 6.81
CA THR A 423 -20.37 -26.50 6.32
C THR A 423 -20.11 -25.00 6.28
N LEU A 424 -20.73 -24.32 5.31
CA LEU A 424 -20.75 -22.84 5.22
C LEU A 424 -21.89 -22.22 6.08
N SER A 425 -22.36 -22.94 7.11
CA SER A 425 -23.47 -22.54 7.98
C SER A 425 -24.80 -22.26 7.27
N GLY A 426 -25.37 -23.33 6.69
CA GLY A 426 -26.81 -23.60 6.55
C GLY A 426 -27.70 -22.57 5.80
N ARG A 427 -28.29 -23.01 4.68
CA ARG A 427 -29.52 -22.45 4.05
C ARG A 427 -29.59 -20.92 3.92
N GLN A 428 -28.49 -20.27 3.57
CA GLN A 428 -28.45 -18.83 3.32
C GLN A 428 -28.34 -18.53 1.84
N ASP A 429 -29.05 -17.48 1.42
CA ASP A 429 -29.06 -16.98 0.04
C ASP A 429 -27.94 -15.95 -0.14
N LEU A 430 -26.88 -16.31 -0.86
CA LEU A 430 -25.79 -15.40 -1.22
C LEU A 430 -26.13 -14.71 -2.54
N THR A 431 -26.98 -13.69 -2.45
CA THR A 431 -27.63 -13.07 -3.63
C THR A 431 -26.69 -12.26 -4.52
N SER A 432 -25.55 -11.80 -3.98
CA SER A 432 -24.56 -10.98 -4.69
C SER A 432 -23.28 -11.71 -5.09
N LEU A 433 -23.15 -13.01 -4.75
CA LEU A 433 -21.94 -13.77 -5.00
C LEU A 433 -21.71 -13.96 -6.50
N GLU A 434 -20.54 -13.54 -6.99
CA GLU A 434 -20.12 -13.64 -8.39
C GLU A 434 -19.02 -14.70 -8.59
N THR A 435 -18.17 -14.88 -7.58
CA THR A 435 -17.02 -15.78 -7.59
C THR A 435 -17.02 -16.64 -6.33
N LEU A 436 -16.94 -17.96 -6.50
CA LEU A 436 -16.74 -18.93 -5.43
C LEU A 436 -15.58 -19.85 -5.79
N GLU A 437 -14.52 -19.81 -5.00
CA GLU A 437 -13.34 -20.66 -5.16
C GLU A 437 -13.17 -21.49 -3.89
N ILE A 438 -13.07 -22.80 -4.04
CA ILE A 438 -12.88 -23.76 -2.95
C ILE A 438 -11.74 -24.68 -3.33
N GLU A 439 -10.64 -24.57 -2.60
CA GLU A 439 -9.43 -25.34 -2.81
C GLU A 439 -9.12 -26.14 -1.54
N ASP A 440 -8.88 -27.44 -1.69
CA ASP A 440 -8.39 -28.32 -0.61
C ASP A 440 -9.23 -28.25 0.67
N CYS A 441 -10.55 -28.33 0.52
CA CYS A 441 -11.53 -28.40 1.62
C CYS A 441 -12.23 -29.76 1.59
N PRO A 442 -11.59 -30.84 2.11
CA PRO A 442 -12.04 -32.22 1.88
C PRO A 442 -13.33 -32.59 2.61
N MET A 443 -13.60 -31.97 3.76
CA MET A 443 -14.77 -32.27 4.60
C MET A 443 -16.01 -31.43 4.25
N LEU A 444 -15.89 -30.47 3.34
CA LEU A 444 -16.96 -29.54 3.03
C LEU A 444 -18.09 -30.26 2.29
N SER A 445 -19.25 -30.31 2.93
CA SER A 445 -20.33 -31.23 2.53
C SER A 445 -21.44 -30.62 1.69
N SER A 446 -21.49 -29.29 1.53
CA SER A 446 -22.56 -28.64 0.75
C SER A 446 -22.22 -27.19 0.36
N LEU A 447 -22.80 -26.76 -0.76
CA LEU A 447 -22.81 -25.36 -1.19
C LEU A 447 -24.02 -24.56 -0.62
N PRO A 448 -23.95 -23.22 -0.61
CA PRO A 448 -25.06 -22.33 -0.22
C PRO A 448 -26.32 -22.60 -1.04
N GLU A 449 -27.50 -22.28 -0.50
CA GLU A 449 -28.78 -22.73 -1.09
C GLU A 449 -29.10 -22.01 -2.40
N ARG A 450 -28.88 -20.70 -2.47
CA ARG A 450 -29.12 -19.90 -3.69
C ARG A 450 -27.97 -18.94 -3.94
N MET A 451 -27.44 -18.97 -5.16
CA MET A 451 -26.35 -18.12 -5.64
C MET A 451 -26.67 -17.58 -7.05
N PRO A 452 -27.72 -16.77 -7.21
CA PRO A 452 -28.29 -16.42 -8.52
C PRO A 452 -27.35 -15.60 -9.42
N ARG A 453 -26.33 -14.95 -8.85
CA ARG A 453 -25.37 -14.10 -9.58
C ARG A 453 -24.02 -14.78 -9.85
N LEU A 454 -23.85 -16.03 -9.43
CA LEU A 454 -22.58 -16.74 -9.54
C LEU A 454 -22.18 -16.91 -11.01
N ARG A 455 -20.98 -16.45 -11.35
CA ARG A 455 -20.41 -16.48 -12.71
C ARG A 455 -19.21 -17.41 -12.82
N HIS A 456 -18.44 -17.49 -11.74
CA HIS A 456 -17.26 -18.32 -11.65
C HIS A 456 -17.35 -19.22 -10.42
N LEU A 457 -17.21 -20.52 -10.65
CA LEU A 457 -17.10 -21.54 -9.62
C LEU A 457 -15.84 -22.35 -9.90
N GLU A 458 -14.97 -22.47 -8.90
CA GLU A 458 -13.79 -23.32 -8.94
C GLU A 458 -13.76 -24.21 -7.71
N ILE A 459 -13.61 -25.52 -7.93
CA ILE A 459 -13.53 -26.54 -6.89
C ILE A 459 -12.32 -27.41 -7.18
N GLU A 460 -11.29 -27.30 -6.36
CA GLU A 460 -10.08 -28.10 -6.46
C GLU A 460 -9.86 -28.92 -5.19
N ARG A 461 -9.45 -30.18 -5.35
CA ARG A 461 -9.03 -31.05 -4.24
C ARG A 461 -10.08 -31.16 -3.11
N SER A 462 -11.36 -31.03 -3.46
CA SER A 462 -12.52 -31.12 -2.55
C SER A 462 -13.44 -32.28 -2.95
N PRO A 463 -13.12 -33.54 -2.58
CA PRO A 463 -13.82 -34.74 -3.09
C PRO A 463 -15.33 -34.77 -2.84
N ILE A 464 -15.80 -34.35 -1.67
CA ILE A 464 -17.24 -34.37 -1.36
C ILE A 464 -18.00 -33.39 -2.26
N LEU A 465 -17.53 -32.15 -2.36
CA LEU A 465 -18.15 -31.16 -3.24
C LEU A 465 -18.05 -31.54 -4.72
N ARG A 466 -16.91 -32.12 -5.14
CA ARG A 466 -16.74 -32.63 -6.50
C ARG A 466 -17.85 -33.61 -6.87
N GLU A 467 -18.17 -34.57 -6.00
CA GLU A 467 -19.25 -35.54 -6.23
C GLU A 467 -20.63 -34.86 -6.26
N ARG A 468 -20.88 -33.90 -5.36
CA ARG A 468 -22.16 -33.17 -5.27
C ARG A 468 -22.38 -32.19 -6.42
N CYS A 469 -21.32 -31.69 -7.03
CA CYS A 469 -21.35 -30.73 -8.13
C CYS A 469 -21.22 -31.42 -9.50
N LYS A 470 -21.31 -32.75 -9.57
CA LYS A 470 -21.30 -33.48 -10.84
C LYS A 470 -22.44 -33.04 -11.75
N PRO A 471 -22.20 -32.83 -13.06
CA PRO A 471 -23.24 -32.50 -14.02
C PRO A 471 -24.40 -33.50 -13.99
N GLU A 472 -25.63 -32.98 -13.95
CA GLU A 472 -26.92 -33.70 -14.04
C GLU A 472 -27.24 -34.72 -12.94
N MET A 473 -26.23 -35.24 -12.23
CA MET A 473 -26.37 -36.28 -11.21
C MET A 473 -26.10 -35.78 -9.79
N GLY A 474 -25.33 -34.69 -9.65
CA GLY A 474 -24.93 -34.16 -8.36
C GLY A 474 -26.07 -33.44 -7.63
N GLU A 475 -26.19 -33.65 -6.32
CA GLU A 475 -27.22 -33.01 -5.48
C GLU A 475 -27.17 -31.47 -5.50
N ASP A 476 -25.98 -30.89 -5.66
CA ASP A 476 -25.77 -29.44 -5.69
C ASP A 476 -25.73 -28.90 -7.12
N TRP A 477 -25.81 -29.74 -8.16
CA TRP A 477 -25.78 -29.31 -9.56
C TRP A 477 -26.87 -28.29 -9.90
N ALA A 478 -28.09 -28.51 -9.41
CA ALA A 478 -29.21 -27.58 -9.64
C ALA A 478 -28.95 -26.17 -9.08
N LYS A 479 -28.04 -26.03 -8.10
CA LYS A 479 -27.65 -24.74 -7.51
C LYS A 479 -26.63 -23.97 -8.35
N ILE A 480 -25.93 -24.65 -9.26
CA ILE A 480 -24.79 -24.11 -10.03
C ILE A 480 -24.95 -24.26 -11.54
N ALA A 481 -25.99 -24.94 -12.03
CA ALA A 481 -26.21 -25.19 -13.45
C ALA A 481 -26.31 -23.90 -14.30
N HIS A 482 -26.66 -22.76 -13.69
CA HIS A 482 -26.73 -21.46 -14.39
C HIS A 482 -25.38 -20.75 -14.56
N VAL A 483 -24.32 -21.22 -13.89
CA VAL A 483 -22.99 -20.59 -13.83
C VAL A 483 -22.27 -20.67 -15.17
N SER A 484 -21.60 -19.59 -15.57
CA SER A 484 -20.92 -19.49 -16.87
C SER A 484 -19.58 -20.21 -16.96
N LYS A 485 -18.82 -20.25 -15.87
CA LYS A 485 -17.50 -20.88 -15.80
C LYS A 485 -17.45 -21.77 -14.57
N ILE A 486 -17.36 -23.08 -14.78
CA ILE A 486 -17.27 -24.07 -13.71
C ILE A 486 -15.98 -24.86 -13.93
N TRP A 487 -15.09 -24.84 -12.94
CA TRP A 487 -13.83 -25.58 -12.93
C TRP A 487 -13.87 -26.59 -11.79
N ILE A 488 -13.65 -27.87 -12.09
CA ILE A 488 -13.57 -28.93 -11.08
C ILE A 488 -12.33 -29.78 -11.34
N ASP A 489 -11.37 -29.76 -10.40
CA ASP A 489 -10.05 -30.41 -10.50
C ASP A 489 -9.41 -30.19 -11.88
N ASP A 490 -9.14 -28.92 -12.23
CA ASP A 490 -8.56 -28.47 -13.51
C ASP A 490 -9.39 -28.75 -14.78
N ASN A 491 -10.59 -29.31 -14.66
CA ASN A 491 -11.47 -29.57 -15.80
C ASN A 491 -12.56 -28.50 -15.90
N GLU A 492 -12.57 -27.76 -17.01
CA GLU A 492 -13.67 -26.86 -17.34
C GLU A 492 -14.92 -27.67 -17.71
N ILE A 493 -15.98 -27.49 -16.92
CA ILE A 493 -17.29 -28.07 -17.18
C ILE A 493 -18.09 -27.02 -17.95
N SER A 494 -18.23 -27.21 -19.25
CA SER A 494 -19.11 -26.37 -20.07
C SER A 494 -20.55 -26.54 -19.58
N SER A 495 -21.16 -25.48 -19.03
CA SER A 495 -22.60 -25.49 -18.82
C SER A 495 -23.26 -25.46 -20.20
N SER A 496 -23.94 -26.54 -20.55
CA SER A 496 -24.71 -26.64 -21.78
C SER A 496 -25.85 -25.62 -21.73
N LYS A 497 -25.64 -24.45 -22.32
CA LYS A 497 -26.70 -23.55 -22.76
C LYS A 497 -26.74 -23.57 -24.28
N GLU A 498 -27.69 -24.35 -24.81
CA GLU A 498 -28.40 -23.99 -26.05
C GLU A 498 -29.25 -22.73 -25.81
#